data_AF-A0A1B6GRK3-F1
#
_entry.id   AF-A0A1B6GRK3-F1
#
_cell.length_a   1.000
_cell.length_b   1.000
_cell.length_c   1.000
_cell.angle_alpha   90.00
_cell.angle_beta   90.00
_cell.angle_gamma   90.00
#
_symmetry.space_group_name_H-M   'P 1'
#
loop_
_entity.id
_entity.type
_entity.pdbx_description
1 polymer ?
#
loop_
_entity_poly.entity_id
_entity_poly.type
_entity_poly.pdbx_seq_one_letter_code
_entity_poly.pdbx_strand_id
1 'polypeptide(L)'
;IRCSAVDTDRARVSTAEHLMKIGLLNPEAYVEDRQADINSLYLMALDKVAFLPFAYVLDLWRWEIFRGNVTPSDYNCRYWKLRLDLQGIAPPVDRVEKDFDAGAKYHVIADVPYIRYFVSFIIQFQFHKAMCIKAGQYDPENPSAKPLHHCDVYQSTEAGNVMGEMLRMGSSKQWQDTIEVMTGQRNMDAGPLLEYFQPLYDWLVEENKRTGADIGWSNTHKINSCHNALQSEPTVEVKLTDDDCHYHFKEEMKVTVVKKEKEEKKEEIDNV
;
A
#
# COMPACT_ATOMS: atom_id res chain seq x y z
N ILE A 1 1.56 11.30 -13.74
CA ILE A 1 0.95 12.55 -14.27
C ILE A 1 -0.58 12.49 -14.23
N ARG A 2 -1.30 11.78 -15.13
CA ARG A 2 -2.78 11.78 -15.10
C ARG A 2 -3.39 11.25 -13.78
N CYS A 3 -2.92 10.10 -13.28
CA CYS A 3 -3.37 9.60 -11.97
C CYS A 3 -3.04 10.59 -10.85
N SER A 4 -1.82 11.12 -10.87
CA SER A 4 -1.33 12.10 -9.89
C SER A 4 -2.18 13.36 -9.85
N ALA A 5 -2.61 13.85 -11.01
CA ALA A 5 -3.48 15.02 -11.14
C ALA A 5 -4.83 14.80 -10.44
N VAL A 6 -5.49 13.67 -10.70
CA VAL A 6 -6.78 13.33 -10.07
C VAL A 6 -6.64 13.12 -8.57
N ASP A 7 -5.59 12.43 -8.13
CA ASP A 7 -5.35 12.18 -6.70
C ASP A 7 -5.05 13.49 -5.95
N THR A 8 -4.40 14.46 -6.62
CA THR A 8 -4.15 15.80 -6.07
C THR A 8 -5.45 16.54 -5.78
N ASP A 9 -6.46 16.41 -6.65
CA ASP A 9 -7.78 17.01 -6.43
C ASP A 9 -8.52 16.34 -5.27
N ARG A 10 -8.42 15.02 -5.14
CA ARG A 10 -9.03 14.28 -4.01
C ARG A 10 -8.48 14.69 -2.65
N ALA A 11 -7.17 14.92 -2.55
CA ALA A 11 -6.55 15.38 -1.30
C ALA A 11 -7.12 16.74 -0.83
N ARG A 12 -7.46 17.63 -1.78
CA ARG A 12 -7.98 18.98 -1.49
C ARG A 12 -9.43 19.02 -1.06
N VAL A 13 -10.27 18.25 -1.75
CA VAL A 13 -11.73 18.18 -1.45
C VAL A 13 -11.99 17.59 -0.06
N SER A 14 -11.00 16.91 0.51
CA SER A 14 -11.08 16.33 1.85
C SER A 14 -10.71 17.30 2.98
N THR A 15 -10.28 18.54 2.67
CA THR A 15 -9.93 19.55 3.69
C THR A 15 -11.18 20.07 4.39
N ALA A 16 -11.06 20.40 5.68
CA ALA A 16 -12.16 20.98 6.45
C ALA A 16 -12.65 22.30 5.83
N GLU A 17 -11.73 23.15 5.38
CA GLU A 17 -12.04 24.42 4.70
C GLU A 17 -12.93 24.18 3.47
N HIS A 18 -12.59 23.19 2.63
CA HIS A 18 -13.39 22.87 1.46
C HIS A 18 -14.77 22.32 1.84
N LEU A 19 -14.84 21.39 2.79
CA LEU A 19 -16.10 20.79 3.27
C LEU A 19 -17.06 21.84 3.85
N MET A 20 -16.54 22.88 4.50
CA MET A 20 -17.34 24.02 4.95
C MET A 20 -17.90 24.83 3.79
N LYS A 21 -17.05 25.16 2.80
CA LYS A 21 -17.46 25.94 1.61
C LYS A 21 -18.60 25.28 0.82
N ILE A 22 -18.63 23.94 0.77
CA ILE A 22 -19.67 23.18 0.07
C ILE A 22 -20.84 22.73 0.97
N GLY A 23 -20.84 23.12 2.26
CA GLY A 23 -21.94 22.85 3.19
C GLY A 23 -22.03 21.41 3.73
N LEU A 24 -20.95 20.63 3.62
CA LEU A 24 -20.87 19.27 4.20
C LEU A 24 -20.36 19.27 5.65
N LEU A 25 -19.71 20.34 6.09
CA LEU A 25 -19.25 20.55 7.47
C LEU A 25 -19.83 21.85 8.00
N ASN A 26 -20.47 21.81 9.17
CA ASN A 26 -21.00 23.01 9.82
C ASN A 26 -19.85 23.82 10.44
N PRO A 27 -19.59 25.07 9.99
CA PRO A 27 -18.52 25.91 10.55
C PRO A 27 -18.70 26.21 12.04
N GLU A 28 -19.94 26.28 12.52
CA GLU A 28 -20.24 26.60 13.93
C GLU A 28 -19.95 25.41 14.87
N ALA A 29 -19.95 24.19 14.32
CA ALA A 29 -19.71 22.97 15.08
C ALA A 29 -18.25 22.47 14.96
N TYR A 30 -17.46 23.07 14.07
CA TYR A 30 -16.07 22.70 13.85
C TYR A 30 -15.13 23.64 14.59
N VAL A 31 -14.23 23.06 15.38
CA VAL A 31 -13.13 23.77 16.01
C VAL A 31 -11.85 23.34 15.31
N GLU A 32 -11.20 24.28 14.65
CA GLU A 32 -9.88 24.06 14.07
C GLU A 32 -8.85 24.14 15.20
N ASP A 33 -8.44 22.98 15.70
CA ASP A 33 -7.39 22.84 16.70
C ASP A 33 -6.35 21.80 16.27
N ARG A 34 -5.24 21.77 17.01
CA ARG A 34 -4.13 20.84 16.74
C ARG A 34 -4.61 19.38 16.73
N GLN A 35 -5.59 19.02 17.55
CA GLN A 35 -6.12 17.66 17.64
C GLN A 35 -6.91 17.29 16.39
N ALA A 36 -7.71 18.21 15.86
CA ALA A 36 -8.42 18.04 14.59
C ALA A 36 -7.43 17.86 13.43
N ASP A 37 -6.35 18.65 13.39
CA ASP A 37 -5.29 18.52 12.38
C ASP A 37 -4.62 17.15 12.44
N ILE A 38 -4.22 16.72 13.63
CA ILE A 38 -3.61 15.40 13.83
C ILE A 38 -4.56 14.28 13.40
N ASN A 39 -5.84 14.35 13.75
CA ASN A 39 -6.84 13.35 13.34
C ASN A 39 -6.98 13.28 11.81
N SER A 40 -7.06 14.44 11.15
CA SER A 40 -7.15 14.54 9.70
C SER A 40 -5.89 13.99 9.00
N LEU A 41 -4.71 14.43 9.46
CA LEU A 41 -3.43 13.96 8.94
C LEU A 41 -3.25 12.46 9.16
N TYR A 42 -3.63 11.93 10.33
CA TYR A 42 -3.55 10.50 10.63
C TYR A 42 -4.41 9.69 9.65
N LEU A 43 -5.67 10.10 9.44
CA LEU A 43 -6.55 9.46 8.45
C LEU A 43 -5.96 9.50 7.05
N MET A 44 -5.38 10.64 6.65
CA MET A 44 -4.74 10.75 5.33
C MET A 44 -3.47 9.91 5.22
N ALA A 45 -2.69 9.78 6.29
CA ALA A 45 -1.48 8.96 6.31
C ALA A 45 -1.81 7.46 6.17
N LEU A 46 -2.92 7.00 6.75
CA LEU A 46 -3.41 5.63 6.54
C LEU A 46 -3.75 5.34 5.07
N ASP A 47 -4.29 6.31 4.33
CA ASP A 47 -4.57 6.15 2.89
C ASP A 47 -3.31 6.30 2.03
N LYS A 48 -2.45 7.30 2.34
CA LYS A 48 -1.32 7.68 1.47
C LYS A 48 -0.01 7.03 1.87
N VAL A 49 0.41 7.19 3.11
CA VAL A 49 1.73 6.74 3.59
C VAL A 49 1.77 5.22 3.75
N ALA A 50 0.77 4.64 4.41
CA ALA A 50 0.71 3.18 4.62
C ALA A 50 0.56 2.36 3.32
N PHE A 51 0.07 3.01 2.25
CA PHE A 51 -0.08 2.41 0.93
C PHE A 51 1.24 2.36 0.13
N LEU A 52 2.17 3.29 0.34
CA LEU A 52 3.42 3.38 -0.44
C LEU A 52 4.23 2.08 -0.43
N PRO A 53 4.50 1.43 0.74
CA PRO A 53 5.25 0.18 0.75
C PRO A 53 4.51 -0.95 0.03
N PHE A 54 3.17 -1.02 0.15
CA PHE A 54 2.38 -2.02 -0.59
C PHE A 54 2.50 -1.83 -2.11
N ALA A 55 2.39 -0.59 -2.57
CA ALA A 55 2.48 -0.29 -4.00
C ALA A 55 3.86 -0.63 -4.57
N TYR A 56 4.92 -0.38 -3.79
CA TYR A 56 6.30 -0.70 -4.17
C TYR A 56 6.55 -2.23 -4.20
N VAL A 57 6.11 -2.95 -3.16
CA VAL A 57 6.31 -4.41 -3.04
C VAL A 57 5.72 -5.17 -4.23
N LEU A 58 4.53 -4.79 -4.71
CA LEU A 58 3.87 -5.51 -5.80
C LEU A 58 4.68 -5.52 -7.09
N ASP A 59 5.20 -4.36 -7.51
CA ASP A 59 6.02 -4.29 -8.73
C ASP A 59 7.44 -4.78 -8.52
N LEU A 60 8.01 -4.60 -7.32
CA LEU A 60 9.28 -5.21 -6.97
C LEU A 60 9.23 -6.75 -7.12
N TRP A 61 8.18 -7.38 -6.56
CA TRP A 61 7.94 -8.81 -6.69
C TRP A 61 7.77 -9.24 -8.17
N ARG A 62 6.94 -8.52 -8.94
CA ARG A 62 6.76 -8.82 -10.38
C ARG A 62 8.05 -8.68 -11.18
N TRP A 63 8.85 -7.64 -10.92
CA TRP A 63 10.11 -7.43 -11.62
C TRP A 63 11.14 -8.51 -11.30
N GLU A 64 11.18 -9.00 -10.06
CA GLU A 64 12.05 -10.12 -9.70
C GLU A 64 11.66 -11.41 -10.44
N ILE A 65 10.36 -11.67 -10.58
CA ILE A 65 9.85 -12.78 -11.40
C ILE A 65 10.22 -12.58 -12.88
N PHE A 66 9.93 -11.41 -13.45
CA PHE A 66 10.20 -11.14 -14.87
C PHE A 66 11.69 -11.15 -15.23
N ARG A 67 12.58 -10.89 -14.26
CA ARG A 67 14.03 -11.03 -14.43
C ARG A 67 14.53 -12.46 -14.24
N GLY A 68 13.69 -13.38 -13.78
CA GLY A 68 14.06 -14.76 -13.47
C GLY A 68 14.78 -14.94 -12.13
N ASN A 69 14.77 -13.91 -11.26
CA ASN A 69 15.39 -13.99 -9.94
C ASN A 69 14.59 -14.86 -8.95
N VAL A 70 13.31 -15.07 -9.24
CA VAL A 70 12.38 -15.84 -8.41
C VAL A 70 11.73 -16.88 -9.31
N THR A 71 11.80 -18.14 -8.88
CA THR A 71 11.24 -19.27 -9.64
C THR A 71 9.77 -19.49 -9.27
N PRO A 72 8.98 -20.17 -10.12
CA PRO A 72 7.57 -20.47 -9.81
C PRO A 72 7.36 -21.21 -8.49
N SER A 73 8.34 -21.98 -8.01
CA SER A 73 8.26 -22.68 -6.72
C SER A 73 8.45 -21.78 -5.51
N ASP A 74 8.80 -20.50 -5.69
CA ASP A 74 9.06 -19.53 -4.60
C ASP A 74 8.20 -18.26 -4.71
N TYR A 75 7.19 -18.24 -5.59
CA TYR A 75 6.40 -17.04 -5.88
C TYR A 75 5.69 -16.51 -4.64
N ASN A 76 4.99 -17.39 -3.90
CA ASN A 76 4.14 -16.96 -2.80
C ASN A 76 4.96 -16.57 -1.57
N CYS A 77 6.00 -17.34 -1.29
CA CYS A 77 6.93 -17.06 -0.20
C CYS A 77 7.72 -15.79 -0.44
N ARG A 78 8.19 -15.55 -1.67
CA ARG A 78 8.87 -14.30 -1.98
C ARG A 78 7.94 -13.11 -1.83
N TYR A 79 6.68 -13.24 -2.26
CA TYR A 79 5.67 -12.21 -2.06
C TYR A 79 5.54 -11.87 -0.57
N TRP A 80 5.22 -12.84 0.30
CA TRP A 80 5.05 -12.57 1.73
C TRP A 80 6.33 -12.10 2.43
N LYS A 81 7.50 -12.57 2.00
CA LYS A 81 8.78 -12.07 2.50
C LYS A 81 8.93 -10.57 2.21
N LEU A 82 8.64 -10.12 1.00
CA LEU A 82 8.68 -8.68 0.67
C LEU A 82 7.63 -7.88 1.45
N ARG A 83 6.42 -8.43 1.67
CA ARG A 83 5.37 -7.79 2.46
C ARG A 83 5.81 -7.59 3.92
N LEU A 84 6.46 -8.59 4.51
CA LEU A 84 7.02 -8.48 5.85
C LEU A 84 8.20 -7.51 5.89
N ASP A 85 9.20 -7.70 5.01
CA ASP A 85 10.44 -6.92 5.03
C ASP A 85 10.17 -5.41 4.82
N LEU A 86 9.23 -5.05 3.92
CA LEU A 86 9.01 -3.66 3.53
C LEU A 86 7.73 -3.02 4.10
N GLN A 87 6.72 -3.79 4.49
CA GLN A 87 5.49 -3.24 5.10
C GLN A 87 5.28 -3.67 6.56
N GLY A 88 5.97 -4.70 7.06
CA GLY A 88 5.79 -5.16 8.43
C GLY A 88 4.48 -5.89 8.67
N ILE A 89 3.94 -6.55 7.64
CA ILE A 89 2.72 -7.36 7.77
C ILE A 89 2.98 -8.84 7.49
N ALA A 90 2.17 -9.70 8.08
CA ALA A 90 2.22 -11.15 7.90
C ALA A 90 0.80 -11.69 7.60
N PRO A 91 0.68 -12.85 6.92
CA PRO A 91 -0.60 -13.52 6.78
C PRO A 91 -1.11 -13.99 8.16
N PRO A 92 -2.43 -14.04 8.38
CA PRO A 92 -3.01 -14.48 9.66
C PRO A 92 -2.88 -15.99 9.90
N VAL A 93 -2.57 -16.76 8.85
CA VAL A 93 -2.35 -18.21 8.88
C VAL A 93 -1.15 -18.54 7.99
N ASP A 94 -0.52 -19.69 8.23
CA ASP A 94 0.58 -20.16 7.39
C ASP A 94 0.16 -20.35 5.93
N ARG A 95 1.01 -19.92 5.00
CA ARG A 95 0.78 -19.95 3.54
C ARG A 95 1.90 -20.76 2.89
N VAL A 96 1.57 -21.65 1.96
CA VAL A 96 2.51 -22.50 1.24
C VAL A 96 2.55 -22.13 -0.24
N GLU A 97 3.44 -22.75 -1.03
CA GLU A 97 3.58 -22.49 -2.47
C GLU A 97 2.46 -23.10 -3.33
N LYS A 98 1.59 -23.93 -2.73
CA LYS A 98 0.32 -24.32 -3.36
C LYS A 98 -0.70 -23.18 -3.37
N ASP A 99 -0.49 -22.15 -2.55
CA ASP A 99 -1.25 -20.91 -2.54
C ASP A 99 -0.61 -19.89 -3.50
N PHE A 100 -1.40 -18.95 -4.02
CA PHE A 100 -0.89 -17.85 -4.87
C PHE A 100 -1.59 -16.53 -4.50
N ASP A 101 -1.14 -15.92 -3.40
CA ASP A 101 -1.84 -14.79 -2.77
C ASP A 101 -1.70 -13.47 -3.54
N ALA A 102 -0.60 -13.29 -4.27
CA ALA A 102 -0.45 -12.16 -5.17
C ALA A 102 -1.57 -12.10 -6.22
N GLY A 103 -2.07 -13.26 -6.66
CA GLY A 103 -3.19 -13.38 -7.60
C GLY A 103 -4.53 -12.87 -7.05
N ALA A 104 -4.68 -12.72 -5.73
CA ALA A 104 -5.89 -12.14 -5.14
C ALA A 104 -6.00 -10.61 -5.36
N LYS A 105 -4.94 -9.96 -5.86
CA LYS A 105 -4.98 -8.54 -6.22
C LYS A 105 -5.34 -8.36 -7.69
N TYR A 106 -6.45 -7.66 -7.95
CA TYR A 106 -6.95 -7.35 -9.31
C TYR A 106 -5.85 -6.97 -10.31
N HIS A 107 -4.98 -6.03 -9.97
CA HIS A 107 -3.95 -5.52 -10.87
C HIS A 107 -2.87 -6.54 -11.24
N VAL A 108 -2.70 -7.60 -10.45
CA VAL A 108 -1.78 -8.70 -10.76
C VAL A 108 -2.39 -9.56 -11.86
N ILE A 109 -3.64 -10.01 -11.69
CA ILE A 109 -4.33 -10.88 -12.67
C ILE A 109 -4.78 -10.14 -13.93
N ALA A 110 -5.02 -8.83 -13.84
CA ALA A 110 -5.39 -7.98 -14.97
C ALA A 110 -4.17 -7.40 -15.72
N ASP A 111 -2.95 -7.81 -15.37
CA ASP A 111 -1.69 -7.34 -15.94
C ASP A 111 -1.58 -5.79 -15.98
N VAL A 112 -1.94 -5.14 -14.88
CA VAL A 112 -1.86 -3.68 -14.76
C VAL A 112 -0.62 -3.31 -13.95
N PRO A 113 0.39 -2.61 -14.52
CA PRO A 113 1.56 -2.11 -13.79
C PRO A 113 1.17 -1.30 -12.56
N TYR A 114 1.72 -1.61 -11.38
CA TYR A 114 1.29 -1.03 -10.10
C TYR A 114 2.15 0.15 -9.66
N ILE A 115 3.37 0.25 -10.19
CA ILE A 115 4.33 1.35 -9.95
C ILE A 115 3.72 2.72 -10.25
N ARG A 116 2.71 2.77 -11.14
CA ARG A 116 1.95 3.99 -11.43
C ARG A 116 1.35 4.62 -10.18
N TYR A 117 0.92 3.83 -9.19
CA TYR A 117 0.34 4.32 -7.95
C TYR A 117 1.40 4.83 -6.99
N PHE A 118 2.54 4.13 -6.87
CA PHE A 118 3.67 4.59 -6.06
C PHE A 118 4.19 5.96 -6.55
N VAL A 119 4.43 6.08 -7.86
CA VAL A 119 4.84 7.34 -8.50
C VAL A 119 3.75 8.39 -8.36
N SER A 120 2.47 8.01 -8.49
CA SER A 120 1.34 8.93 -8.29
C SER A 120 1.38 9.56 -6.91
N PHE A 121 1.60 8.74 -5.88
CA PHE A 121 1.51 9.17 -4.50
C PHE A 121 2.67 10.07 -4.07
N ILE A 122 3.79 10.05 -4.78
CA ILE A 122 4.89 11.00 -4.58
C ILE A 122 4.62 12.29 -5.33
N ILE A 123 4.38 12.20 -6.65
CA ILE A 123 4.21 13.36 -7.52
C ILE A 123 2.96 14.19 -7.16
N GLN A 124 1.90 13.57 -6.63
CA GLN A 124 0.69 14.30 -6.22
C GLN A 124 1.02 15.42 -5.21
N PHE A 125 1.96 15.20 -4.29
CA PHE A 125 2.32 16.21 -3.29
C PHE A 125 3.22 17.30 -3.88
N GLN A 126 4.08 16.97 -4.86
CA GLN A 126 4.80 17.99 -5.64
C GLN A 126 3.83 18.91 -6.39
N PHE A 127 2.82 18.31 -7.03
CA PHE A 127 1.77 19.05 -7.73
C PHE A 127 0.92 19.87 -6.77
N HIS A 128 0.54 19.28 -5.63
CA HIS A 128 -0.22 19.96 -4.59
C HIS A 128 0.52 21.22 -4.13
N LYS A 129 1.79 21.08 -3.70
CA LYS A 129 2.63 22.20 -3.26
C LYS A 129 2.77 23.28 -4.32
N ALA A 130 3.09 22.91 -5.57
CA ALA A 130 3.21 23.87 -6.66
C ALA A 130 1.93 24.68 -6.88
N MET A 131 0.78 24.03 -6.86
CA MET A 131 -0.52 24.72 -7.00
C MET A 131 -0.86 25.58 -5.78
N CYS A 132 -0.54 25.14 -4.56
CA CYS A 132 -0.77 25.92 -3.35
C CYS A 132 0.03 27.23 -3.37
N ILE A 133 1.28 27.18 -3.85
CA ILE A 133 2.11 28.37 -4.08
C ILE A 133 1.43 29.29 -5.10
N LYS A 134 0.98 28.74 -6.24
CA LYS A 134 0.32 29.54 -7.29
C LYS A 134 -1.02 30.14 -6.84
N ALA A 135 -1.73 29.47 -5.95
CA ALA A 135 -2.97 29.98 -5.35
C ALA A 135 -2.74 30.98 -4.21
N GLY A 136 -1.48 31.24 -3.80
CA GLY A 136 -1.16 32.07 -2.64
C GLY A 136 -1.59 31.45 -1.30
N GLN A 137 -1.83 30.14 -1.28
CA GLN A 137 -2.26 29.36 -0.11
C GLN A 137 -1.11 28.63 0.59
N TYR A 138 0.12 28.78 0.10
CA TYR A 138 1.33 28.29 0.74
C TYR A 138 2.49 29.23 0.46
N ASP A 139 3.26 29.56 1.50
CA ASP A 139 4.45 30.40 1.40
C ASP A 139 5.70 29.55 1.75
N PRO A 140 6.59 29.27 0.79
CA PRO A 140 7.82 28.53 1.05
C PRO A 140 8.75 29.20 2.08
N GLU A 141 8.71 30.53 2.19
CA GLU A 141 9.54 31.29 3.13
C GLU A 141 8.91 31.33 4.54
N ASN A 142 7.63 31.00 4.66
CA ASN A 142 6.92 30.90 5.93
C ASN A 142 5.94 29.71 5.98
N PRO A 143 6.44 28.47 6.01
CA PRO A 143 5.61 27.25 5.94
C PRO A 143 4.61 27.11 7.08
N SER A 144 4.90 27.69 8.25
CA SER A 144 4.05 27.60 9.44
C SER A 144 2.84 28.53 9.40
N ALA A 145 2.90 29.63 8.63
CA ALA A 145 1.77 30.55 8.52
C ALA A 145 0.62 29.98 7.68
N LYS A 146 0.95 29.17 6.66
CA LYS A 146 -0.02 28.46 5.83
C LYS A 146 0.46 27.03 5.60
N PRO A 147 0.15 26.10 6.53
CA PRO A 147 0.58 24.73 6.41
C PRO A 147 0.04 24.08 5.14
N LEU A 148 0.86 23.23 4.50
CA LEU A 148 0.49 22.61 3.23
C LEU A 148 -0.79 21.75 3.33
N HIS A 149 -1.06 21.15 4.50
CA HIS A 149 -2.24 20.32 4.73
C HIS A 149 -3.56 21.11 4.87
N HIS A 150 -3.50 22.43 5.02
CA HIS A 150 -4.67 23.31 4.99
C HIS A 150 -4.94 23.91 3.61
N CYS A 151 -4.06 23.72 2.64
CA CYS A 151 -4.20 24.35 1.34
C CYS A 151 -5.47 23.88 0.58
N ASP A 152 -6.34 24.85 0.29
CA ASP A 152 -7.45 24.72 -0.65
C ASP A 152 -7.26 25.64 -1.87
N VAL A 153 -7.12 25.06 -3.06
CA VAL A 153 -6.98 25.82 -4.33
C VAL A 153 -8.31 26.00 -5.05
N TYR A 154 -9.44 25.69 -4.41
CA TYR A 154 -10.77 25.91 -4.99
C TYR A 154 -10.92 27.36 -5.49
N GLN A 155 -11.43 27.51 -6.71
CA GLN A 155 -11.57 28.79 -7.42
C GLN A 155 -10.26 29.54 -7.76
N SER A 156 -9.07 28.94 -7.56
CA SER A 156 -7.82 29.52 -8.06
C SER A 156 -7.65 29.29 -9.56
N THR A 157 -7.78 30.37 -10.33
CA THR A 157 -7.58 30.33 -11.78
C THR A 157 -6.09 30.11 -12.11
N GLU A 158 -5.19 30.66 -11.29
CA GLU A 158 -3.75 30.54 -11.42
C GLU A 158 -3.29 29.09 -11.26
N ALA A 159 -3.77 28.39 -10.21
CA ALA A 159 -3.49 26.97 -10.03
C ALA A 159 -4.05 26.13 -11.18
N GLY A 160 -5.28 26.42 -11.62
CA GLY A 160 -5.93 25.76 -12.74
C GLY A 160 -5.18 25.94 -14.07
N ASN A 161 -4.65 27.14 -14.33
CA ASN A 161 -3.90 27.45 -15.55
C ASN A 161 -2.62 26.62 -15.63
N VAL A 162 -1.84 26.56 -14.55
CA VAL A 162 -0.58 25.79 -14.52
C VAL A 162 -0.84 24.29 -14.66
N MET A 163 -1.86 23.76 -13.98
CA MET A 163 -2.27 22.36 -14.11
C MET A 163 -2.78 22.06 -15.53
N GLY A 164 -3.59 22.94 -16.10
CA GLY A 164 -4.10 22.83 -17.47
C GLY A 164 -3.01 22.85 -18.52
N GLU A 165 -1.99 23.71 -18.36
CA GLU A 165 -0.84 23.77 -19.24
C GLU A 165 -0.08 22.44 -19.26
N MET A 166 0.24 21.91 -18.07
CA MET A 166 0.88 20.60 -17.92
C MET A 166 0.05 19.49 -18.58
N LEU A 167 -1.27 19.44 -18.30
CA LEU A 167 -2.15 18.37 -18.80
C LEU A 167 -2.32 18.42 -20.33
N ARG A 168 -2.31 19.62 -20.93
CA ARG A 168 -2.42 19.82 -22.38
C ARG A 168 -1.23 19.23 -23.14
N MET A 169 -0.05 19.14 -22.52
CA MET A 169 1.13 18.52 -23.13
C MET A 169 0.94 17.02 -23.36
N GLY A 170 0.11 16.35 -22.58
CA GLY A 170 -0.16 14.91 -22.72
C GLY A 170 1.14 14.08 -22.71
N SER A 171 1.32 13.25 -23.73
CA SER A 171 2.54 12.46 -23.95
C SER A 171 3.43 13.02 -25.07
N SER A 172 3.24 14.29 -25.46
CA SER A 172 4.01 14.91 -26.56
C SER A 172 5.43 15.33 -26.17
N LYS A 173 5.71 15.41 -24.86
CA LYS A 173 7.00 15.77 -24.28
C LYS A 173 7.45 14.70 -23.30
N GLN A 174 8.73 14.71 -22.94
CA GLN A 174 9.23 13.85 -21.87
C GLN A 174 8.58 14.27 -20.55
N TRP A 175 8.33 13.31 -19.66
CA TRP A 175 7.61 13.58 -18.42
C TRP A 175 8.32 14.61 -17.54
N GLN A 176 9.65 14.67 -17.59
CA GLN A 176 10.47 15.66 -16.88
C GLN A 176 10.14 17.08 -17.33
N ASP A 177 10.02 17.31 -18.64
CA ASP A 177 9.65 18.62 -19.19
C ASP A 177 8.23 19.01 -18.76
N THR A 178 7.33 18.02 -18.73
CA THR A 178 5.94 18.25 -18.33
C THR A 178 5.83 18.61 -16.85
N ILE A 179 6.52 17.91 -15.94
CA ILE A 179 6.46 18.25 -14.51
C ILE A 179 7.19 19.56 -14.17
N GLU A 180 8.21 19.92 -14.95
CA GLU A 180 8.97 21.16 -14.76
C GLU A 180 8.13 22.41 -15.00
N VAL A 181 7.25 22.40 -16.01
CA VAL A 181 6.29 23.49 -16.27
C VAL A 181 5.48 23.85 -15.03
N MET A 182 5.12 22.85 -14.24
CA MET A 182 4.29 23.02 -13.06
C MET A 182 5.09 23.29 -11.79
N THR A 183 6.14 22.50 -11.57
CA THR A 183 6.85 22.43 -10.28
C THR A 183 8.15 23.23 -10.28
N GLY A 184 8.66 23.62 -11.45
CA GLY A 184 10.01 24.16 -11.62
C GLY A 184 11.12 23.12 -11.45
N GLN A 185 10.77 21.83 -11.31
CA GLN A 185 11.71 20.74 -11.07
C GLN A 185 11.56 19.63 -12.12
N ARG A 186 12.66 19.00 -12.47
CA ARG A 186 12.71 17.89 -13.46
C ARG A 186 12.69 16.50 -12.85
N ASN A 187 12.82 16.40 -11.52
CA ASN A 187 12.93 15.14 -10.80
C ASN A 187 11.69 14.90 -9.93
N MET A 188 11.41 13.62 -9.70
CA MET A 188 10.46 13.22 -8.68
C MET A 188 11.06 13.49 -7.29
N ASP A 189 10.28 14.11 -6.41
CA ASP A 189 10.71 14.54 -5.08
C ASP A 189 9.67 14.13 -4.03
N ALA A 190 10.13 13.45 -2.98
CA ALA A 190 9.31 13.07 -1.83
C ALA A 190 9.23 14.18 -0.76
N GLY A 191 10.04 15.24 -0.88
CA GLY A 191 10.06 16.36 0.06
C GLY A 191 8.68 16.94 0.36
N PRO A 192 7.85 17.29 -0.63
CA PRO A 192 6.51 17.81 -0.40
C PRO A 192 5.56 16.83 0.33
N LEU A 193 5.74 15.52 0.13
CA LEU A 193 4.98 14.51 0.88
C LEU A 193 5.41 14.51 2.35
N LEU A 194 6.71 14.52 2.63
CA LEU A 194 7.24 14.55 3.99
C LEU A 194 6.82 15.83 4.72
N GLU A 195 6.90 16.98 4.04
CA GLU A 195 6.46 18.28 4.56
C GLU A 195 4.96 18.29 4.92
N TYR A 196 4.12 17.71 4.06
CA TYR A 196 2.67 17.60 4.30
C TYR A 196 2.37 16.85 5.62
N PHE A 197 3.10 15.76 5.89
CA PHE A 197 2.90 14.90 7.06
C PHE A 197 3.81 15.25 8.24
N GLN A 198 4.63 16.29 8.17
CA GLN A 198 5.58 16.64 9.23
C GLN A 198 4.91 16.84 10.60
N PRO A 199 3.77 17.56 10.73
CA PRO A 199 3.12 17.73 12.04
C PRO A 199 2.66 16.40 12.65
N LEU A 200 2.22 15.47 11.81
CA LEU A 200 1.83 14.13 12.25
C LEU A 200 3.05 13.30 12.67
N TYR A 201 4.15 13.38 11.91
CA TYR A 201 5.38 12.67 12.25
C TYR A 201 5.89 13.12 13.62
N ASP A 202 5.95 14.42 13.86
CA ASP A 202 6.42 14.98 15.14
C ASP A 202 5.53 14.50 16.30
N TRP A 203 4.21 14.52 16.11
CA TRP A 203 3.26 13.99 17.09
C TRP A 203 3.43 12.48 17.34
N LEU A 204 3.60 11.67 16.29
CA LEU A 204 3.79 10.21 16.41
C LEU A 204 5.09 9.88 17.17
N VAL A 205 6.16 10.64 16.96
CA VAL A 205 7.42 10.46 17.69
C VAL A 205 7.23 10.71 19.19
N GLU A 206 6.50 11.75 19.56
CA GLU A 206 6.17 12.05 20.96
C GLU A 206 5.25 10.99 21.56
N GLU A 207 4.20 10.62 20.83
CA GLU A 207 3.16 9.70 21.29
C GLU A 207 3.68 8.27 21.45
N ASN A 208 4.52 7.79 20.52
CA ASN A 208 5.15 6.47 20.64
C ASN A 208 6.08 6.40 21.86
N LYS A 209 6.82 7.49 22.16
CA LYS A 209 7.63 7.57 23.39
C LYS A 209 6.76 7.59 24.64
N ARG A 210 5.64 8.33 24.62
CA ARG A 210 4.71 8.44 25.75
C ARG A 210 4.03 7.11 26.07
N THR A 211 3.65 6.36 25.05
CA THR A 211 2.96 5.06 25.19
C THR A 211 3.90 3.88 25.37
N GLY A 212 5.20 4.05 25.07
CA GLY A 212 6.16 2.96 25.06
C GLY A 212 5.92 2.00 23.90
N ALA A 213 5.38 2.48 22.78
CA ALA A 213 5.13 1.65 21.60
C ALA A 213 6.46 1.19 20.97
N ASP A 214 6.55 -0.10 20.66
CA ASP A 214 7.69 -0.68 19.96
C ASP A 214 7.70 -0.21 18.50
N ILE A 215 8.82 0.39 18.07
CA ILE A 215 8.98 0.90 16.70
C ILE A 215 9.78 -0.10 15.87
N GLY A 216 9.19 -0.47 14.73
CA GLY A 216 9.75 -1.47 13.81
C GLY A 216 9.15 -2.86 14.07
N TRP A 217 9.60 -3.82 13.28
CA TRP A 217 9.14 -5.21 13.37
C TRP A 217 10.33 -6.14 13.17
N SER A 218 10.28 -7.29 13.85
CA SER A 218 11.27 -8.34 13.66
C SER A 218 10.85 -9.30 12.56
N ASN A 219 11.82 -9.77 11.77
CA ASN A 219 11.62 -10.85 10.80
C ASN A 219 11.47 -12.24 11.46
N THR A 220 11.15 -12.29 12.75
CA THR A 220 10.98 -13.52 13.52
C THR A 220 9.61 -14.16 13.34
N HIS A 221 8.66 -13.47 12.69
CA HIS A 221 7.54 -14.15 12.03
C HIS A 221 8.12 -14.99 10.89
N LYS A 222 8.68 -16.14 11.26
CA LYS A 222 9.01 -17.19 10.32
C LYS A 222 7.71 -17.47 9.57
N ILE A 223 7.67 -17.14 8.29
CA ILE A 223 6.68 -17.74 7.40
C ILE A 223 7.13 -19.21 7.32
N ASN A 224 6.76 -20.00 8.33
CA ASN A 224 7.29 -21.35 8.58
C ASN A 224 7.07 -22.27 7.38
N SER A 225 6.03 -21.99 6.60
CA SER A 225 5.69 -22.70 5.37
C SER A 225 6.62 -22.46 4.18
N CYS A 226 7.54 -21.49 4.25
CA CYS A 226 8.48 -21.18 3.16
C CYS A 226 9.80 -21.95 3.24
N HIS A 227 9.98 -22.80 4.25
CA HIS A 227 11.12 -23.72 4.33
C HIS A 227 10.74 -25.19 4.11
N ASN A 228 9.43 -25.52 4.09
CA ASN A 228 8.97 -26.91 3.99
C ASN A 228 8.55 -27.34 2.57
N ALA A 229 8.66 -26.49 1.55
CA ALA A 229 8.41 -26.89 0.16
C ALA A 229 9.49 -27.85 -0.41
N LEU A 230 10.56 -28.15 0.35
CA LEU A 230 11.64 -29.06 -0.02
C LEU A 230 11.80 -30.29 0.88
N GLN A 231 10.90 -30.54 1.84
CA GLN A 231 10.89 -31.82 2.55
C GLN A 231 10.00 -32.81 1.79
N SER A 232 10.62 -33.46 0.81
CA SER A 232 10.25 -34.75 0.20
C SER A 232 8.82 -35.24 0.47
N GLU A 233 7.93 -35.09 -0.51
CA GLU A 233 6.86 -36.07 -0.64
C GLU A 233 7.52 -37.46 -0.79
N PRO A 234 7.07 -38.51 -0.07
CA PRO A 234 7.57 -39.84 -0.35
C PRO A 234 7.17 -40.20 -1.78
N THR A 235 8.17 -40.45 -2.63
CA THR A 235 7.98 -41.00 -3.97
C THR A 235 7.20 -42.30 -3.87
N VAL A 236 5.91 -42.25 -4.21
CA VAL A 236 5.17 -43.45 -4.58
C VAL A 236 5.46 -43.69 -6.06
N GLU A 237 6.19 -44.76 -6.37
CA GLU A 237 6.31 -45.24 -7.75
C GLU A 237 4.91 -45.63 -8.27
N VAL A 238 4.29 -44.75 -9.03
CA VAL A 238 3.09 -45.09 -9.79
C VAL A 238 3.55 -45.79 -11.06
N LYS A 239 3.44 -47.13 -11.09
CA LYS A 239 3.49 -47.88 -12.34
C LYS A 239 2.21 -47.56 -13.13
N LEU A 240 2.36 -46.79 -14.19
CA LEU A 240 1.31 -46.54 -15.16
C LEU A 240 1.04 -47.84 -15.94
N THR A 241 -0.14 -48.39 -15.77
CA THR A 241 -0.74 -49.33 -16.74
C THR A 241 -1.78 -48.57 -17.55
N ASP A 242 -1.76 -48.77 -18.86
CA ASP A 242 -2.37 -47.94 -19.93
C ASP A 242 -3.92 -47.86 -19.97
N ASP A 243 -4.63 -48.12 -18.88
CA ASP A 243 -6.09 -48.05 -18.85
C ASP A 243 -6.58 -47.36 -17.57
N ASP A 244 -6.73 -46.03 -17.59
CA ASP A 244 -7.82 -45.35 -16.87
C ASP A 244 -7.90 -43.84 -17.19
N CYS A 245 -8.70 -43.50 -18.19
CA CYS A 245 -9.25 -42.16 -18.38
C CYS A 245 -10.54 -42.02 -17.56
N HIS A 246 -10.48 -42.09 -16.23
CA HIS A 246 -11.59 -41.68 -15.37
C HIS A 246 -11.12 -41.03 -14.06
N TYR A 247 -11.61 -39.81 -13.84
CA TYR A 247 -11.44 -39.03 -12.61
C TYR A 247 -11.90 -39.84 -11.38
N HIS A 248 -10.99 -40.23 -10.51
CA HIS A 248 -11.26 -40.49 -9.09
C HIS A 248 -10.08 -40.03 -8.24
N PHE A 249 -10.22 -38.85 -7.61
CA PHE A 249 -9.23 -38.30 -6.69
C PHE A 249 -9.86 -38.05 -5.33
N LYS A 250 -9.23 -38.64 -4.30
CA LYS A 250 -9.33 -38.38 -2.85
C LYS A 250 -10.52 -38.93 -2.05
N GLU A 251 -10.34 -40.12 -1.46
CA GLU A 251 -10.92 -40.43 -0.14
C GLU A 251 -9.98 -41.16 0.86
N GLU A 252 -8.80 -41.64 0.48
CA GLU A 252 -8.05 -42.54 1.38
C GLU A 252 -7.29 -41.87 2.54
N MET A 253 -7.01 -40.57 2.50
CA MET A 253 -6.28 -39.89 3.61
C MET A 253 -7.16 -39.47 4.81
N LYS A 254 -8.49 -39.49 4.69
CA LYS A 254 -9.37 -39.11 5.83
C LYS A 254 -9.62 -40.26 6.81
N VAL A 255 -9.47 -41.51 6.38
CA VAL A 255 -9.84 -42.67 7.22
C VAL A 255 -8.80 -42.93 8.31
N THR A 256 -7.53 -42.62 8.08
CA THR A 256 -6.44 -42.93 9.03
C THR A 256 -6.37 -41.94 10.20
N VAL A 257 -6.62 -40.64 9.94
CA VAL A 257 -6.60 -39.61 11.00
C VAL A 257 -7.83 -39.71 11.90
N VAL A 258 -9.01 -39.96 11.32
CA VAL A 258 -10.27 -40.11 12.08
C VAL A 258 -10.28 -41.39 12.93
N LYS A 259 -9.59 -42.46 12.50
CA LYS A 259 -9.44 -43.67 13.33
C LYS A 259 -8.54 -43.43 14.53
N LYS A 260 -7.44 -42.71 14.36
CA LYS A 260 -6.49 -42.42 15.44
C LYS A 260 -7.08 -41.51 16.53
N GLU A 261 -7.83 -40.48 16.13
CA GLU A 261 -8.51 -39.58 17.09
C GLU A 261 -9.66 -40.28 17.86
N LYS A 262 -10.30 -41.30 17.28
CA LYS A 262 -11.35 -42.09 17.96
C LYS A 262 -10.78 -43.11 18.94
N GLU A 263 -9.57 -43.60 18.73
CA GLU A 263 -8.89 -44.50 19.69
C GLU A 263 -8.30 -43.71 20.87
N GLU A 264 -7.70 -42.55 20.64
CA GLU A 264 -7.14 -41.71 21.72
C GLU A 264 -8.22 -41.06 22.61
N LYS A 265 -9.39 -40.70 22.07
CA LYS A 265 -10.52 -40.18 22.90
C LYS A 265 -11.27 -41.23 23.69
N LYS A 266 -11.01 -42.53 23.49
CA LYS A 266 -11.72 -43.61 24.20
C LYS A 266 -11.04 -43.98 25.52
N GLU A 267 -9.76 -43.65 25.71
CA GLU A 267 -9.05 -43.91 26.97
C GLU A 267 -9.22 -42.80 28.03
N GLU A 268 -9.75 -41.63 27.67
CA GLU A 268 -9.90 -40.49 28.61
C GLU A 268 -11.34 -40.29 29.15
N ILE A 269 -12.30 -41.15 28.78
CA ILE A 269 -13.72 -41.04 29.18
C ILE A 269 -14.20 -42.20 30.07
N ASP A 270 -13.38 -43.22 30.34
CA ASP A 270 -13.74 -44.34 31.24
C ASP A 270 -13.13 -44.23 32.67
N ASN A 271 -12.65 -43.05 33.09
CA ASN A 271 -12.09 -42.81 34.44
C ASN A 271 -12.56 -41.50 35.11
N VAL A 272 -13.81 -41.10 34.93
CA VAL A 272 -14.53 -40.13 35.82
C VAL A 272 -15.98 -40.56 35.99
#